data_AF-A0A2R7LZX1-F1
#
_entry.id   AF-A0A2R7LZX1-F1
#
_cell.length_a   1.000
_cell.length_b   1.000
_cell.length_c   1.000
_cell.angle_alpha   90.00
_cell.angle_beta   90.00
_cell.angle_gamma   90.00
#
_symmetry.space_group_name_H-M   'P 1'
#
loop_
_entity.id
_entity.type
_entity.pdbx_description
1 polymer ?
#
loop_
_entity_poly.entity_id
_entity_poly.type
_entity_poly.pdbx_seq_one_letter_code
_entity_poly.pdbx_strand_id
1 'polypeptide(L)' 'TGRNFDELLRVIDSLQLTANYSVATPANWKDGDDVVIAPAIPDSDIPAKFPKGHTRIKPYLRTTPQPNK' A
#
# COMPACT_ATOMS: atom_id res chain seq x y z
N THR A 1 30.50 -4.16 6.55
CA THR A 1 29.28 -3.60 5.91
C THR A 1 28.43 -2.92 6.96
N GLY A 2 27.88 -1.73 6.69
CA GLY A 2 27.02 -0.96 7.61
C GLY A 2 25.52 -1.04 7.26
N ARG A 3 24.65 -0.45 8.08
CA ARG A 3 23.19 -0.37 7.85
C ARG A 3 22.86 0.71 6.81
N ASN A 4 21.79 0.50 6.04
CA ASN A 4 21.21 1.52 5.17
C ASN A 4 20.08 2.25 5.92
N PHE A 5 20.25 3.54 6.21
CA PHE A 5 19.25 4.32 6.95
C PHE A 5 18.02 4.69 6.12
N ASP A 6 18.17 4.82 4.80
CA ASP A 6 17.02 5.06 3.93
C ASP A 6 16.06 3.86 3.98
N GLU A 7 16.60 2.64 4.07
CA GLU A 7 15.78 1.44 4.23
C GLU A 7 15.09 1.37 5.59
N LEU A 8 15.73 1.89 6.66
CA LEU A 8 15.08 1.96 7.98
C LEU A 8 13.89 2.92 7.96
N LEU A 9 14.04 4.10 7.37
CA LEU A 9 12.95 5.07 7.23
C LEU A 9 11.82 4.52 6.34
N ARG A 10 12.17 3.95 5.18
CA ARG A 10 11.21 3.36 4.25
C ARG A 10 10.37 2.25 4.89
N VAL A 11 10.97 1.40 5.73
CA VAL A 11 10.25 0.34 6.43
C VAL A 11 9.33 0.92 7.52
N ILE A 12 9.74 1.98 8.23
CA ILE A 12 8.88 2.65 9.22
C ILE A 12 7.65 3.26 8.54
N ASP A 13 7.83 3.95 7.41
CA ASP A 13 6.72 4.54 6.66
C ASP A 13 5.74 3.47 6.16
N SER A 14 6.27 2.35 5.65
CA SER A 14 5.47 1.19 5.24
C SER A 14 4.65 0.62 6.42
N LEU A 15 5.27 0.42 7.59
CA LEU A 15 4.58 -0.09 8.77
C LEU A 15 3.45 0.84 9.24
N GLN A 16 3.69 2.15 9.25
CA GLN A 16 2.66 3.13 9.62
C GLN A 16 1.52 3.17 8.59
N LEU A 17 1.83 3.09 7.30
CA LEU A 17 0.83 3.10 6.24
C LEU A 17 -0.06 1.85 6.29
N THR A 18 0.55 0.68 6.43
CA THR A 18 -0.18 -0.61 6.52
C THR A 18 -1.09 -0.67 7.73
N ALA A 19 -0.65 -0.16 8.89
CA ALA A 19 -1.45 -0.12 10.12
C ALA A 19 -2.70 0.76 10.00
N ASN A 20 -2.61 1.87 9.27
CA ASN A 20 -3.70 2.87 9.23
C ASN A 20 -4.69 2.66 8.07
N TYR A 21 -4.29 2.02 6.97
CA TYR A 21 -5.10 2.03 5.73
C TYR A 21 -5.44 0.66 5.14
N SER A 22 -5.10 -0.45 5.80
CA SER A 22 -5.38 -1.82 5.31
C SER A 22 -4.84 -2.07 3.89
N VAL A 23 -3.63 -1.58 3.63
CA VAL A 23 -2.86 -1.77 2.39
C VAL A 23 -1.53 -2.47 2.69
N ALA A 24 -0.85 -2.95 1.65
CA ALA A 24 0.50 -3.46 1.70
C ALA A 24 1.37 -2.72 0.67
N THR A 25 2.60 -2.38 1.04
CA THR A 25 3.56 -1.75 0.13
C THR A 25 4.25 -2.80 -0.74
N PRO A 26 4.27 -2.68 -2.07
CA PRO A 26 4.95 -3.64 -2.96
C PRO A 26 6.48 -3.61 -2.80
N ALA A 27 7.16 -4.53 -3.47
CA ALA A 27 8.62 -4.55 -3.52
C ALA A 27 9.17 -3.24 -4.11
N ASN A 28 10.26 -2.73 -3.53
CA ASN A 28 10.90 -1.46 -3.91
C ASN A 28 10.00 -0.21 -3.82
N TRP A 29 8.86 -0.29 -3.11
CA TRP A 29 7.97 0.84 -2.88
C TRP A 29 8.68 2.01 -2.22
N LYS A 30 8.39 3.23 -2.70
CA LYS A 30 8.77 4.50 -2.09
C LYS A 30 7.51 5.26 -1.67
N ASP A 31 7.65 6.13 -0.67
CA ASP A 31 6.55 6.98 -0.22
C ASP A 31 5.99 7.83 -1.39
N GLY A 32 4.69 7.68 -1.66
CA GLY A 32 4.01 8.25 -2.83
C GLY A 32 3.61 7.22 -3.89
N ASP A 33 4.27 6.06 -3.95
CA ASP A 33 3.98 5.03 -4.96
C ASP A 33 2.67 4.28 -4.65
N ASP A 34 2.09 3.69 -5.69
CA ASP A 34 0.91 2.83 -5.58
C ASP A 34 1.12 1.68 -4.59
N VAL A 35 0.06 1.36 -3.87
CA VAL A 35 0.02 0.29 -2.86
C VAL A 35 -0.96 -0.80 -3.26
N VAL A 36 -0.81 -1.97 -2.62
CA VAL A 36 -1.66 -3.13 -2.85
C VAL A 36 -2.74 -3.19 -1.79
N ILE A 37 -3.99 -3.35 -2.19
CA ILE A 37 -5.13 -3.50 -1.28
C ILE A 37 -5.06 -4.87 -0.61
N ALA A 38 -5.18 -4.90 0.73
CA ALA A 38 -5.15 -6.14 1.48
C ALA A 38 -6.18 -7.17 0.94
N PRO A 39 -5.78 -8.43 0.67
CA PRO A 39 -6.67 -9.46 0.09
C PRO A 39 -7.95 -9.72 0.89
N ALA A 40 -7.94 -9.46 2.20
CA ALA A 40 -9.09 -9.64 3.09
C ALA A 40 -10.25 -8.66 2.83
N ILE A 41 -10.01 -7.56 2.11
CA ILE A 41 -11.06 -6.60 1.76
C ILE A 41 -11.84 -7.13 0.55
N PRO A 42 -13.18 -7.28 0.62
CA PRO A 42 -13.98 -7.69 -0.53
C PRO A 42 -14.08 -6.57 -1.57
N ASP A 43 -14.25 -6.92 -2.85
CA ASP A 43 -14.29 -5.95 -3.96
C ASP A 43 -15.43 -4.92 -3.82
N SER A 44 -16.52 -5.26 -3.12
CA SER A 44 -17.66 -4.36 -2.82
C SER A 44 -17.28 -3.17 -1.96
N ASP A 45 -16.29 -3.35 -1.06
CA ASP A 45 -15.96 -2.36 -0.03
C ASP A 45 -14.84 -1.42 -0.49
N ILE A 46 -14.14 -1.78 -1.57
CA ILE A 46 -13.01 -1.03 -2.11
C ILE A 46 -13.40 0.42 -2.48
N PRO A 47 -14.50 0.67 -3.22
CA PRO A 47 -14.85 2.04 -3.62
C PRO A 47 -15.10 2.97 -2.43
N ALA A 48 -15.63 2.45 -1.32
CA ALA A 48 -15.88 3.22 -0.10
C ALA A 48 -14.59 3.50 0.68
N LYS A 49 -13.68 2.53 0.76
CA LYS A 49 -12.40 2.68 1.50
C LYS A 49 -11.33 3.44 0.72
N PHE A 50 -11.32 3.33 -0.60
CA PHE A 50 -10.28 3.86 -1.48
C PHE A 50 -10.91 4.79 -2.55
N PRO A 51 -11.32 6.01 -2.16
CA PRO A 51 -12.03 6.93 -3.06
C PRO A 51 -11.16 7.46 -4.22
N LYS A 52 -9.83 7.32 -4.12
CA LYS A 52 -8.88 7.65 -5.21
C LYS A 52 -8.90 6.65 -6.36
N GLY A 53 -9.69 5.58 -6.25
CA GLY A 53 -9.81 4.54 -7.26
C GLY A 53 -8.86 3.36 -7.01
N HIS A 54 -9.04 2.31 -7.79
CA HIS A 54 -8.22 1.10 -7.73
C HIS A 54 -8.16 0.42 -9.08
N THR A 55 -7.10 -0.35 -9.31
CA THR A 55 -6.88 -1.14 -10.53
C THR A 55 -6.78 -2.61 -10.17
N ARG A 56 -7.63 -3.44 -10.78
CA ARG A 56 -7.61 -4.90 -10.61
C ARG A 56 -6.77 -5.53 -11.72
N ILE A 57 -5.54 -5.91 -11.41
CA ILE A 57 -4.63 -6.60 -12.34
C ILE A 57 -4.91 -8.11 -12.31
N LYS A 58 -5.11 -8.66 -11.10
CA LYS A 58 -5.54 -10.05 -10.84
C LYS A 58 -6.52 -10.05 -9.67
N PRO A 59 -7.30 -11.13 -9.44
CA PRO A 59 -8.22 -11.21 -8.30
C PRO A 59 -7.55 -10.92 -6.94
N TYR A 60 -6.28 -11.31 -6.78
CA TYR A 60 -5.48 -11.07 -5.58
C TYR A 60 -4.52 -9.86 -5.69
N LEU A 61 -4.37 -9.27 -6.88
CA LEU A 61 -3.46 -8.15 -7.13
C LEU A 61 -4.28 -6.94 -7.54
N ARG A 62 -4.62 -6.14 -6.54
CA ARG A 62 -5.43 -4.93 -6.66
C ARG A 62 -4.60 -3.78 -6.15
N THR A 63 -4.33 -2.79 -6.99
CA THR A 63 -3.54 -1.61 -6.63
C THR A 63 -4.43 -0.39 -6.43
N THR A 64 -3.99 0.55 -5.61
CA THR A 64 -4.64 1.84 -5.40
C THR A 64 -3.56 2.89 -5.13
N PRO A 65 -3.77 4.16 -5.52
CA PRO A 65 -2.90 5.25 -5.11
C PRO A 65 -2.76 5.29 -3.59
N GLN A 66 -1.60 5.68 -3.09
CA GLN A 66 -1.35 5.75 -1.66
C GLN A 66 -2.40 6.62 -0.94
N PRO A 67 -3.15 6.09 0.05
CA PRO A 67 -4.32 6.77 0.61
C PRO A 67 -4.06 8.14 1.23
N ASN A 68 -2.88 8.35 1.83
CA ASN A 68 -2.49 9.61 2.47
C ASN A 68 -1.69 10.57 1.56
N LYS A 69 -1.69 10.35 0.23
CA LYS A 69 -0.99 11.19 -0.76
C LYS A 69 -1.92 11.77 -1.81
#